data_AF-A0A8J3ZQL7-F1
#
_entry.id   AF-A0A8J3ZQL7-F1
#
_cell.length_a   1.000
_cell.length_b   1.000
_cell.length_c   1.000
_cell.angle_alpha   90.00
_cell.angle_beta   90.00
_cell.angle_gamma   90.00
#
_symmetry.space_group_name_H-M   'P 1'
#
loop_
_entity.id
_entity.type
_entity.pdbx_description
1 polymer ?
#
loop_
_entity_poly.entity_id
_entity_poly.type
_entity_poly.pdbx_seq_one_letter_code
_entity_poly.pdbx_strand_id
1 'polypeptide(L)'
;MTNLSRPAVAVAAVALLLGLASGVVWYVNRDPVVERHTPGTEAWVPHLVVLAVVSVWFLVVSNRSPAGWQVILAPLGRPTAARIGAAFRTRNPLRWLAVGFLVFLEVYVVWRVGEQVVAGLDPNFTHNAWGGPSYLGAMACHYLDAALLLAVCHALLTVATPPSHPR
;
A
#
# COMPACT_ATOMS: atom_id res chain seq x y z
N MET A 1 5.93 -2.09 -22.06
CA MET A 1 4.63 -2.43 -21.47
C MET A 1 4.83 -3.51 -20.42
N THR A 2 4.46 -3.25 -19.16
CA THR A 2 4.58 -4.22 -18.06
C THR A 2 3.57 -5.35 -18.23
N ASN A 3 4.03 -6.56 -18.54
CA ASN A 3 3.19 -7.75 -18.49
C ASN A 3 2.80 -8.05 -17.03
N LEU A 4 1.51 -7.91 -16.70
CA LEU A 4 1.00 -8.17 -15.36
C LEU A 4 0.97 -9.67 -15.03
N SER A 5 1.20 -9.98 -13.76
CA SER A 5 1.10 -11.32 -13.18
C SER A 5 -0.33 -11.56 -12.75
N ARG A 6 -1.03 -12.49 -13.40
CA ARG A 6 -2.40 -12.91 -13.04
C ARG A 6 -2.55 -13.22 -11.54
N PRO A 7 -1.68 -14.04 -10.91
CA PRO A 7 -1.83 -14.32 -9.48
C PRO A 7 -1.60 -13.08 -8.61
N ALA A 8 -0.64 -12.20 -8.94
CA ALA A 8 -0.41 -10.98 -8.16
C ALA A 8 -1.61 -10.03 -8.24
N VAL A 9 -2.16 -9.84 -9.44
CA VAL A 9 -3.38 -9.04 -9.66
C VAL A 9 -4.57 -9.65 -8.91
N ALA A 10 -4.75 -10.98 -8.97
CA ALA A 10 -5.83 -11.66 -8.26
C ALA A 10 -5.70 -11.48 -6.73
N VAL A 11 -4.51 -11.65 -6.18
CA VAL A 11 -4.26 -11.45 -4.74
C VAL A 11 -4.53 -10.00 -4.33
N ALA A 12 -4.02 -9.02 -5.09
CA ALA A 12 -4.27 -7.61 -4.80
C ALA A 12 -5.76 -7.24 -4.90
N ALA A 13 -6.46 -7.73 -5.92
CA ALA A 13 -7.89 -7.51 -6.09
C ALA A 13 -8.71 -8.15 -4.95
N VAL A 14 -8.40 -9.40 -4.59
CA VAL A 14 -9.06 -10.08 -3.46
C VAL A 14 -8.80 -9.34 -2.15
N ALA A 15 -7.55 -8.94 -1.89
CA ALA A 15 -7.20 -8.18 -0.68
C ALA A 15 -7.96 -6.85 -0.61
N LEU A 16 -8.03 -6.11 -1.72
CA LEU A 16 -8.78 -4.86 -1.81
C LEU A 16 -10.28 -5.08 -1.56
N LEU A 17 -10.89 -6.10 -2.18
CA LEU A 17 -12.30 -6.43 -2.01
C LEU A 17 -12.64 -6.89 -0.59
N LEU A 18 -11.77 -7.70 0.03
CA LEU A 18 -11.89 -8.08 1.45
C LEU A 18 -11.73 -6.87 2.36
N GLY A 19 -10.86 -5.92 1.99
CA GLY A 19 -10.73 -4.63 2.66
C GLY A 19 -12.05 -3.89 2.65
N LEU A 20 -12.60 -3.66 1.45
CA LEU A 20 -13.89 -2.99 1.27
C LEU A 20 -15.00 -3.64 2.10
N ALA A 21 -15.10 -4.98 2.07
CA ALA A 21 -16.08 -5.72 2.87
C ALA A 21 -15.86 -5.52 4.38
N SER A 22 -14.61 -5.55 4.85
CA SER A 22 -14.27 -5.23 6.25
C SER A 22 -14.70 -3.82 6.63
N GLY A 23 -14.46 -2.85 5.75
CA GLY A 23 -14.87 -1.46 5.96
C GLY A 23 -16.38 -1.28 6.06
N VAL A 24 -17.15 -2.04 5.27
CA VAL A 24 -18.62 -2.09 5.38
C VAL A 24 -19.04 -2.65 6.73
N VAL A 25 -18.45 -3.77 7.17
CA VAL A 25 -18.74 -4.37 8.47
C VAL A 25 -18.42 -3.39 9.60
N TRP A 26 -17.27 -2.71 9.54
CA TRP A 26 -16.90 -1.66 10.50
C TRP A 26 -17.96 -0.56 10.54
N TYR A 27 -18.28 0.03 9.38
CA TYR A 27 -19.18 1.17 9.29
C TYR A 27 -20.61 0.86 9.76
N VAL A 28 -21.12 -0.35 9.48
CA VAL A 28 -22.46 -0.79 9.92
C VAL A 28 -22.50 -1.04 11.43
N ASN A 29 -21.38 -1.44 12.04
CA ASN A 29 -21.27 -1.70 13.47
C ASN A 29 -20.64 -0.53 14.25
N ARG A 30 -20.59 0.67 13.66
CA ARG A 30 -20.00 1.84 14.32
C ARG A 30 -20.80 2.31 15.53
N ASP A 31 -20.13 2.97 16.45
CA ASP A 31 -20.79 3.70 17.54
C ASP A 31 -21.58 4.89 16.95
N PRO A 32 -22.89 5.04 17.26
CA PRO A 32 -23.66 6.20 16.84
C PRO A 32 -23.23 7.50 17.55
N VAL A 33 -22.56 7.42 18.70
CA VAL A 33 -22.06 8.57 19.43
C VAL A 33 -20.75 9.02 18.81
N VAL A 34 -20.74 10.26 18.31
CA VAL A 34 -19.55 10.83 17.69
C VAL A 34 -18.63 11.44 18.75
N GLU A 35 -17.41 10.93 18.83
CA GLU A 35 -16.36 11.46 19.68
C GLU A 35 -15.90 12.85 19.20
N ARG A 36 -15.50 13.70 20.16
CA ARG A 36 -15.07 15.06 19.86
C ARG A 36 -13.64 15.04 19.33
N HIS A 37 -13.43 15.68 18.17
CA HIS A 37 -12.10 15.94 17.64
C HIS A 37 -11.23 16.74 18.63
N THR A 38 -9.98 16.31 18.78
CA THR A 38 -8.92 17.00 19.54
C THR A 38 -8.03 17.77 18.56
N PRO A 39 -8.00 19.11 18.62
CA PRO A 39 -7.17 19.93 17.73
C PRO A 39 -5.68 19.56 17.83
N GLY A 40 -4.99 19.53 16.68
CA GLY A 40 -3.55 19.24 16.58
C GLY A 40 -3.21 17.76 16.34
N THR A 41 -4.21 16.88 16.27
CA THR A 41 -4.01 15.44 16.00
C THR A 41 -3.92 15.12 14.50
N GLU A 42 -4.29 16.07 13.65
CA GLU A 42 -4.42 15.90 12.21
C GLU A 42 -3.08 15.78 11.44
N ALA A 43 -1.92 16.03 12.05
CA ALA A 43 -0.60 15.70 11.50
C ALA A 43 -0.33 16.07 10.02
N TRP A 44 -0.93 17.15 9.50
CA TRP A 44 -0.80 17.54 8.08
C TRP A 44 0.65 17.83 7.65
N VAL A 45 1.43 18.47 8.51
CA VAL A 45 2.81 18.87 8.18
C VAL A 45 3.68 17.64 7.83
N PRO A 46 3.73 16.57 8.65
CA PRO A 46 4.36 15.32 8.25
C PRO A 46 3.88 14.77 6.90
N HIS A 47 2.57 14.82 6.60
CA HIS A 47 2.03 14.28 5.35
C HIS A 47 2.38 15.11 4.12
N LEU A 48 2.58 16.43 4.26
CA LEU A 48 3.14 17.26 3.19
C LEU A 48 4.58 16.85 2.86
N VAL A 49 5.39 16.48 3.87
CA VAL A 49 6.73 15.95 3.66
C VAL A 49 6.66 14.59 2.95
N VAL A 50 5.78 13.69 3.40
CA VAL A 50 5.56 12.38 2.73
C VAL A 50 5.14 12.57 1.28
N LEU A 51 4.20 13.47 0.99
CA LEU A 51 3.77 13.79 -0.36
C LEU A 51 4.94 14.25 -1.24
N ALA A 52 5.79 15.14 -0.72
CA ALA A 52 6.97 15.59 -1.45
C ALA A 52 7.92 14.42 -1.76
N VAL A 53 8.21 13.58 -0.76
CA VAL A 53 9.08 12.40 -0.91
C VAL A 53 8.53 11.42 -1.95
N VAL A 54 7.25 11.05 -1.85
CA VAL A 54 6.61 10.10 -2.78
C VAL A 54 6.55 10.69 -4.20
N SER A 55 6.28 11.99 -4.33
CA SER A 55 6.23 12.66 -5.63
C SER A 55 7.60 12.71 -6.30
N VAL A 56 8.64 13.12 -5.56
CA VAL A 56 10.02 13.14 -6.07
C VAL A 56 10.47 11.74 -6.46
N TRP A 57 10.23 10.74 -5.60
CA TRP A 57 10.52 9.35 -5.92
C TRP A 57 9.81 8.90 -7.20
N PHE A 58 8.50 9.14 -7.32
CA PHE A 58 7.71 8.75 -8.48
C PHE A 58 8.24 9.43 -9.76
N LEU A 59 8.52 10.72 -9.73
CA LEU A 59 9.07 11.45 -10.87
C LEU A 59 10.45 10.92 -11.28
N VAL A 60 11.34 10.68 -10.32
CA VAL A 60 12.68 10.15 -10.59
C VAL A 60 12.60 8.74 -11.20
N VAL A 61 11.78 7.86 -10.61
CA VAL A 61 11.66 6.46 -11.06
C VAL A 61 10.95 6.36 -12.40
N SER A 62 9.87 7.12 -12.61
CA SER A 62 9.13 7.12 -13.88
C SER A 62 9.97 7.67 -15.03
N ASN A 63 10.74 8.76 -14.82
CA ASN A 63 11.60 9.33 -15.85
C ASN A 63 12.81 8.45 -16.20
N ARG A 64 13.30 7.64 -15.25
CA ARG A 64 14.43 6.72 -15.49
C ARG A 64 14.01 5.37 -16.05
N SER A 65 12.72 5.06 -16.01
CA SER A 65 12.20 3.77 -16.44
C SER A 65 11.63 3.84 -17.85
N PRO A 66 11.96 2.88 -18.74
CA PRO A 66 11.25 2.73 -20.02
C PRO A 66 9.74 2.49 -19.89
N ALA A 67 9.26 2.16 -18.69
CA ALA A 67 7.83 2.01 -18.39
C ALA A 67 7.11 3.35 -18.06
N GLY A 68 7.84 4.45 -17.89
CA GLY A 68 7.26 5.74 -17.54
C GLY A 68 6.46 5.67 -16.23
N TRP A 69 5.26 6.26 -16.22
CA TRP A 69 4.36 6.23 -15.05
C TRP A 69 3.89 4.83 -14.66
N GLN A 70 3.95 3.83 -15.57
CA GLN A 70 3.52 2.45 -15.30
C GLN A 70 4.38 1.73 -14.26
N VAL A 71 5.46 2.35 -13.79
CA VAL A 71 6.29 1.87 -12.66
C VAL A 71 5.47 1.61 -11.39
N ILE A 72 4.34 2.30 -11.19
CA ILE A 72 3.43 2.04 -10.06
C ILE A 72 2.84 0.62 -10.11
N LEU A 73 2.78 0.01 -11.29
CA LEU A 73 2.28 -1.35 -11.50
C LEU A 73 3.41 -2.41 -11.41
N ALA A 74 4.66 -1.99 -11.17
CA ALA A 74 5.79 -2.91 -11.06
C ALA A 74 5.61 -4.00 -9.99
N PRO A 75 5.00 -3.75 -8.82
CA PRO A 75 4.71 -4.80 -7.84
C PRO A 75 3.84 -5.93 -8.40
N LEU A 76 2.93 -5.61 -9.32
CA LEU A 76 2.01 -6.57 -9.94
C LEU A 76 2.58 -7.23 -11.20
N GLY A 77 3.81 -6.88 -11.61
CA GLY A 77 4.45 -7.38 -12.82
C GLY A 77 4.89 -8.85 -12.73
N ARG A 78 4.89 -9.55 -13.88
CA ARG A 78 5.49 -10.89 -14.00
C ARG A 78 6.94 -10.98 -13.52
N PRO A 79 7.83 -10.00 -13.81
CA PRO A 79 9.20 -10.05 -13.31
C PRO A 79 9.26 -10.11 -11.78
N THR A 80 8.51 -9.26 -11.09
CA THR A 80 8.43 -9.24 -9.62
C THR A 80 7.93 -10.56 -9.07
N ALA A 81 6.82 -11.09 -9.61
CA ALA A 81 6.29 -12.39 -9.19
C ALA A 81 7.30 -13.54 -9.39
N ALA A 82 8.03 -13.53 -10.50
CA ALA A 82 9.07 -14.52 -10.78
C ALA A 82 10.24 -14.43 -9.78
N ARG A 83 10.63 -13.21 -9.38
CA ARG A 83 11.69 -12.97 -8.39
C ARG A 83 11.29 -13.43 -6.99
N ILE A 84 10.03 -13.17 -6.59
CA ILE A 84 9.46 -13.70 -5.34
C ILE A 84 9.53 -15.23 -5.36
N GLY A 85 9.03 -15.88 -6.42
CA GLY A 85 9.07 -17.34 -6.54
C GLY A 85 10.51 -17.91 -6.60
N ALA A 86 11.46 -17.17 -7.18
CA ALA A 86 12.88 -17.54 -7.14
C ALA A 86 13.47 -17.47 -5.73
N ALA A 87 13.08 -16.48 -4.92
CA ALA A 87 13.56 -16.35 -3.55
C ALA A 87 13.19 -17.57 -2.69
N PHE A 88 11.97 -18.08 -2.82
CA PHE A 88 11.52 -19.29 -2.12
C PHE A 88 12.15 -20.60 -2.61
N ARG A 89 12.80 -20.60 -3.78
CA ARG A 89 13.58 -21.74 -4.28
C ARG A 89 15.02 -21.77 -3.75
N THR A 90 15.49 -20.68 -3.14
CA THR A 90 16.81 -20.66 -2.49
C THR A 90 16.77 -21.39 -1.16
N ARG A 91 17.87 -22.00 -0.70
CA ARG A 91 17.97 -22.62 0.64
C ARG A 91 18.36 -21.59 1.72
N ASN A 92 17.64 -20.48 1.79
CA ASN A 92 17.90 -19.40 2.76
C ASN A 92 16.61 -19.02 3.51
N PRO A 93 16.39 -19.53 4.74
CA PRO A 93 15.16 -19.29 5.49
C PRO A 93 14.98 -17.83 5.89
N LEU A 94 16.06 -17.09 6.18
CA LEU A 94 15.97 -15.66 6.48
C LEU A 94 15.45 -14.87 5.28
N ARG A 95 15.87 -15.24 4.08
CA ARG A 95 15.34 -14.65 2.84
C ARG A 95 13.84 -14.96 2.67
N TRP A 96 13.40 -16.18 2.98
CA TRP A 96 11.99 -16.55 2.90
C TRP A 96 11.15 -15.73 3.86
N LEU A 97 11.60 -15.58 5.10
CA LEU A 97 10.91 -14.77 6.11
C LEU A 97 10.84 -13.31 5.68
N ALA A 98 11.95 -12.73 5.22
CA ALA A 98 11.98 -11.35 4.75
C ALA A 98 11.04 -11.12 3.56
N VAL A 99 11.12 -11.96 2.52
CA VAL A 99 10.27 -11.85 1.33
C VAL A 99 8.79 -12.11 1.68
N GLY A 100 8.51 -13.13 2.49
CA GLY A 100 7.16 -13.44 2.94
C GLY A 100 6.54 -12.30 3.73
N PHE A 101 7.28 -11.71 4.66
CA PHE A 101 6.83 -10.56 5.44
C PHE A 101 6.57 -9.32 4.56
N LEU A 102 7.46 -9.01 3.62
CA LEU A 102 7.28 -7.88 2.70
C LEU A 102 6.05 -8.07 1.80
N VAL A 103 5.85 -9.28 1.25
CA VAL A 103 4.65 -9.59 0.46
C VAL A 103 3.38 -9.51 1.32
N PHE A 104 3.43 -10.03 2.55
CA PHE A 104 2.33 -9.90 3.50
C PHE A 104 2.00 -8.43 3.77
N LEU A 105 3.02 -7.60 4.00
CA LEU A 105 2.84 -6.17 4.28
C LEU A 105 2.23 -5.43 3.08
N GLU A 106 2.67 -5.71 1.85
CA GLU A 106 2.05 -5.14 0.64
C GLU A 106 0.58 -5.54 0.52
N VAL A 107 0.25 -6.82 0.74
CA VAL A 107 -1.13 -7.33 0.70
C VAL A 107 -1.98 -6.71 1.80
N TYR A 108 -1.44 -6.61 3.02
CA TYR A 108 -2.10 -6.00 4.17
C TYR A 108 -2.38 -4.51 3.93
N VAL A 109 -1.44 -3.77 3.35
CA VAL A 109 -1.64 -2.35 3.00
C VAL A 109 -2.75 -2.21 1.95
N VAL A 110 -2.78 -3.06 0.92
CA VAL A 110 -3.87 -3.05 -0.07
C VAL A 110 -5.23 -3.35 0.57
N TRP A 111 -5.29 -4.29 1.50
CA TRP A 111 -6.49 -4.55 2.31
C TRP A 111 -6.89 -3.31 3.14
N ARG A 112 -5.96 -2.67 3.84
CA ARG A 112 -6.20 -1.43 4.61
C ARG A 112 -6.72 -0.29 3.74
N VAL A 113 -6.17 -0.11 2.53
CA VAL A 113 -6.66 0.89 1.58
C VAL A 113 -8.14 0.64 1.25
N GLY A 114 -8.51 -0.62 0.97
CA GLY A 114 -9.89 -1.00 0.70
C GLY A 114 -10.83 -0.78 1.89
N GLU A 115 -10.40 -1.16 3.09
CA GLU A 115 -11.17 -0.98 4.33
C GLU A 115 -11.50 0.49 4.58
N GLN A 116 -10.52 1.36 4.42
CA GLN A 116 -10.65 2.79 4.68
C GLN A 116 -11.67 3.50 3.78
N VAL A 117 -11.94 2.97 2.58
CA VAL A 117 -12.94 3.57 1.66
C VAL A 117 -14.29 3.72 2.35
N VAL A 118 -14.75 2.68 3.04
CA VAL A 118 -16.06 2.67 3.71
C VAL A 118 -15.93 2.97 5.20
N ALA A 119 -14.92 2.40 5.88
CA ALA A 119 -14.70 2.67 7.30
C ALA A 119 -14.45 4.16 7.57
N GLY A 120 -13.80 4.88 6.66
CA GLY A 120 -13.55 6.31 6.80
C GLY A 120 -14.82 7.18 6.82
N LEU A 121 -15.95 6.68 6.31
CA LEU A 121 -17.23 7.39 6.38
C LEU A 121 -17.75 7.49 7.82
N ASP A 122 -17.24 6.65 8.73
CA ASP A 122 -17.49 6.76 10.16
C ASP A 122 -16.74 8.00 10.71
N PRO A 123 -17.45 9.00 11.26
CA PRO A 123 -16.79 10.15 11.86
C PRO A 123 -15.89 9.74 13.03
N ASN A 124 -16.17 8.66 13.74
CA ASN A 124 -15.30 8.14 14.81
C ASN A 124 -14.01 7.51 14.26
N PHE A 125 -14.00 7.05 13.01
CA PHE A 125 -12.77 6.61 12.37
C PHE A 125 -11.84 7.78 12.04
N THR A 126 -12.41 8.93 11.68
CA THR A 126 -11.65 10.06 11.12
C THR A 126 -11.41 11.19 12.11
N HIS A 127 -12.18 11.28 13.20
CA HIS A 127 -12.18 12.43 14.10
C HIS A 127 -10.81 12.79 14.70
N ASN A 128 -9.91 11.83 14.94
CA ASN A 128 -8.54 12.07 15.41
C ASN A 128 -7.50 11.35 14.52
N ALA A 129 -7.89 10.99 13.30
CA ALA A 129 -6.97 10.41 12.33
C ALA A 129 -6.02 11.50 11.78
N TRP A 130 -4.89 11.06 11.25
CA TRP A 130 -4.05 11.95 10.44
C TRP A 130 -4.86 12.48 9.25
N GLY A 131 -4.87 13.79 9.04
CA GLY A 131 -5.69 14.50 8.06
C GLY A 131 -7.15 14.70 8.46
N GLY A 132 -7.56 14.19 9.62
CA GLY A 132 -8.90 14.37 10.19
C GLY A 132 -9.22 15.82 10.56
N PRO A 133 -10.46 16.10 11.02
CA PRO A 133 -11.56 15.15 11.24
C PRO A 133 -12.37 14.83 9.96
N SER A 134 -12.02 15.43 8.82
CA SER A 134 -12.76 15.19 7.57
C SER A 134 -12.39 13.85 6.93
N TYR A 135 -13.37 13.20 6.29
CA TYR A 135 -13.13 12.01 5.47
C TYR A 135 -12.03 12.24 4.43
N LEU A 136 -12.14 13.32 3.64
CA LEU A 136 -11.20 13.58 2.54
C LEU A 136 -9.77 13.77 3.04
N GLY A 137 -9.59 14.53 4.12
CA GLY A 137 -8.27 14.74 4.69
C GLY A 137 -7.69 13.45 5.27
N ALA A 138 -8.50 12.67 5.99
CA ALA A 138 -8.07 11.37 6.52
C ALA A 138 -7.67 10.39 5.42
N MET A 139 -8.47 10.28 4.36
CA MET A 139 -8.16 9.42 3.23
C MET A 139 -6.91 9.89 2.48
N ALA A 140 -6.73 11.20 2.30
CA ALA A 140 -5.52 11.73 1.67
C ALA A 140 -4.25 11.33 2.44
N CYS A 141 -4.24 11.50 3.77
CA CYS A 141 -3.10 11.15 4.59
C CYS A 141 -2.82 9.64 4.60
N HIS A 142 -3.84 8.82 4.84
CA HIS A 142 -3.66 7.37 4.86
C HIS A 142 -3.26 6.77 3.51
N TYR A 143 -3.75 7.32 2.39
CA TYR A 143 -3.34 6.84 1.07
C TYR A 143 -1.94 7.30 0.67
N LEU A 144 -1.48 8.44 1.21
CA LEU A 144 -0.07 8.81 1.13
C LEU A 144 0.82 7.85 1.90
N ASP A 145 0.43 7.44 3.12
CA ASP A 145 1.14 6.41 3.87
C ASP A 145 1.17 5.09 3.11
N ALA A 146 0.03 4.67 2.55
CA ALA A 146 -0.05 3.45 1.77
C ALA A 146 0.87 3.51 0.54
N ALA A 147 0.90 4.63 -0.18
CA ALA A 147 1.79 4.82 -1.33
C ALA A 147 3.27 4.75 -0.92
N LEU A 148 3.64 5.42 0.18
CA LEU A 148 5.00 5.36 0.71
C LEU A 148 5.38 3.94 1.14
N LEU A 149 4.53 3.27 1.92
CA LEU A 149 4.78 1.92 2.42
C LEU A 149 4.90 0.91 1.29
N LEU A 150 4.02 0.96 0.28
CA LEU A 150 4.10 0.10 -0.90
C LEU A 150 5.40 0.36 -1.68
N ALA A 151 5.80 1.61 -1.88
CA ALA A 151 7.04 1.95 -2.56
C ALA A 151 8.27 1.42 -1.81
N VAL A 152 8.32 1.60 -0.48
CA VAL A 152 9.40 1.11 0.37
C VAL A 152 9.44 -0.42 0.39
N CYS A 153 8.28 -1.08 0.59
CA CYS A 153 8.19 -2.54 0.56
C CYS A 153 8.68 -3.10 -0.77
N HIS A 154 8.26 -2.50 -1.88
CA HIS A 154 8.66 -2.94 -3.20
C HIS A 154 10.17 -2.76 -3.45
N ALA A 155 10.75 -1.65 -2.99
CA ALA A 155 12.19 -1.42 -3.07
C ALA A 155 12.96 -2.46 -2.23
N LEU A 156 12.52 -2.75 -1.01
CA LEU A 156 13.11 -3.77 -0.15
C LEU A 156 12.95 -5.18 -0.74
N LEU A 157 11.81 -5.48 -1.37
CA LEU A 157 11.55 -6.74 -2.05
C LEU A 157 12.51 -6.93 -3.24
N THR A 158 12.79 -5.85 -3.96
CA THR A 158 13.78 -5.83 -5.05
C THR A 158 15.19 -6.12 -4.55
N VAL A 159 15.54 -5.72 -3.33
CA VAL A 159 16.84 -6.04 -2.70
C VAL A 159 16.86 -7.48 -2.15
N ALA A 160 15.77 -7.93 -1.54
CA ALA A 160 15.68 -9.24 -0.90
C ALA A 160 15.56 -10.41 -1.89
N THR A 161 15.11 -10.14 -3.12
CA THR A 161 14.91 -11.16 -4.16
C THR A 161 16.05 -11.21 -5.17
N PRO A 162 16.46 -12.40 -5.66
CA PRO A 162 17.48 -12.51 -6.71
C PRO A 162 17.08 -11.72 -7.98
N PRO A 163 18.05 -11.26 -8.79
CA PRO A 163 17.76 -10.70 -10.11
C PRO A 163 16.98 -11.71 -10.95
N SER A 164 15.98 -11.25 -11.70
CA SER A 164 15.37 -12.08 -12.74
C SER A 164 16.38 -12.26 -13.87
N HIS A 165 16.84 -13.48 -14.14
CA HIS A 165 17.55 -13.75 -15.38
C HIS A 165 16.63 -13.39 -16.56
N PRO A 166 17.13 -12.65 -17.57
CA PRO A 166 16.41 -12.56 -18.84
C PRO A 166 16.23 -13.98 -19.36
N ARG A 167 14.98 -14.36 -19.61
CA ARG A 167 14.66 -15.55 -20.41
C ARG A 167 14.69 -15.14 -21.87
#